data_AF-A0A180FZS9-F1
#
_entry.id   AF-A0A180FZS9-F1
#
_cell.length_a   1.000
_cell.length_b   1.000
_cell.length_c   1.000
_cell.angle_alpha   90.00
_cell.angle_beta   90.00
_cell.angle_gamma   90.00
#
_symmetry.space_group_name_H-M   'P 1'
#
loop_
_entity.id
_entity.type
_entity.pdbx_description
1 polymer ?
#
loop_
_entity_poly.entity_id
_entity_poly.type
_entity_poly.pdbx_seq_one_letter_code
_entity_poly.pdbx_strand_id
1 'polypeptide(L)'
;MYLGLDAWQSPNGFNILGTVIYHLVKLEGDIIGFKLEAMPLDFVRLEQSHRGEYLAETVQAIVEKFGLKNKICGIVTNNATNNQRMID
;
A
#
# COMPACT_ATOMS: atom_id res chain seq x y z
N MET A 1 -8.79 -7.87 -2.50
CA MET A 1 -7.88 -6.78 -2.94
C MET A 1 -6.83 -6.61 -1.85
N TYR A 2 -5.56 -6.54 -2.19
CA TYR A 2 -4.46 -6.35 -1.24
C TYR A 2 -3.87 -4.95 -1.37
N LEU A 3 -3.42 -4.37 -0.25
CA LEU A 3 -2.74 -3.09 -0.23
C LEU A 3 -1.23 -3.33 -0.10
N GLY A 4 -0.48 -3.01 -1.16
CA GLY A 4 0.98 -2.97 -1.14
C GLY A 4 1.47 -1.65 -0.57
N LEU A 5 2.42 -1.72 0.35
CA LEU A 5 3.06 -0.57 0.98
C LEU A 5 4.57 -0.72 0.89
N ASP A 6 5.25 0.33 0.45
CA ASP A 6 6.69 0.42 0.51
C ASP A 6 7.11 1.82 0.99
N ALA A 7 7.96 1.86 2.00
CA ALA A 7 8.49 3.09 2.55
C ALA A 7 10.01 3.10 2.32
N TRP A 8 10.48 4.08 1.55
CA TRP A 8 11.90 4.20 1.20
C TRP A 8 12.36 5.65 1.26
N GLN A 9 13.67 5.84 1.39
CA GLN A 9 14.29 7.13 1.17
C GLN A 9 14.70 7.24 -0.30
N SER A 10 14.20 8.24 -1.00
CA SER A 10 14.58 8.50 -2.40
C SER A 10 16.01 9.05 -2.49
N PRO A 11 16.66 8.99 -3.68
CA PRO A 11 18.04 9.46 -3.85
C PRO A 11 18.28 10.93 -3.51
N ASN A 12 17.23 11.77 -3.52
CA ASN A 12 17.27 13.17 -3.11
C ASN A 12 16.96 13.39 -1.62
N GLY A 13 16.93 12.32 -0.82
CA GLY A 13 16.84 12.38 0.64
C GLY A 13 15.42 12.47 1.21
N PHE A 14 14.38 12.44 0.37
CA PHE A 14 12.99 12.45 0.86
C PHE A 14 12.54 11.06 1.28
N ASN A 15 11.83 10.98 2.40
CA ASN A 15 11.13 9.76 2.80
C ASN A 15 9.81 9.70 2.02
N ILE A 16 9.54 8.58 1.38
CA ILE A 16 8.36 8.38 0.53
C ILE A 16 7.65 7.12 1.00
N LEU A 17 6.31 7.16 1.01
CA LEU A 17 5.45 5.99 1.08
C LEU A 17 4.73 5.83 -0.25
N GLY A 18 5.04 4.74 -0.94
CA GLY A 18 4.32 4.29 -2.13
C GLY A 18 3.24 3.31 -1.74
N THR A 19 2.06 3.47 -2.34
CA THR A 19 0.91 2.59 -2.11
C THR A 19 0.40 2.03 -3.43
N VAL A 20 0.15 0.72 -3.46
CA VAL A 20 -0.30 -0.01 -4.65
C VAL A 20 -1.48 -0.89 -4.29
N ILE A 21 -2.50 -0.93 -5.14
CA ILE A 21 -3.59 -1.89 -5.03
C ILE A 21 -3.27 -3.10 -5.89
N TYR A 22 -3.33 -4.29 -5.29
CA TYR A 22 -3.33 -5.56 -6.02
C TYR A 22 -4.74 -6.15 -6.03
N HIS A 23 -5.29 -6.42 -7.21
CA HIS A 23 -6.60 -7.07 -7.33
C HIS A 23 -6.64 -8.06 -8.49
N LEU A 24 -7.54 -9.04 -8.37
CA LEU A 24 -7.79 -9.99 -9.43
C LEU A 24 -8.87 -9.44 -10.35
N VAL A 25 -8.60 -9.41 -11.64
CA VAL A 25 -9.58 -9.12 -12.70
C VAL A 25 -9.88 -10.40 -13.46
N LYS A 26 -11.14 -10.59 -13.87
CA LYS A 26 -11.50 -11.70 -14.74
C LYS A 26 -10.88 -11.48 -16.12
N LEU A 27 -10.40 -12.55 -16.73
CA LEU A 27 -10.01 -12.52 -18.14
C LEU A 27 -11.27 -12.33 -19.01
N GLU A 28 -11.13 -11.57 -20.08
CA GLU A 28 -12.23 -11.29 -21.02
C GLU A 28 -12.42 -12.44 -22.03
N GLY A 29 -13.61 -12.55 -22.59
CA GLY A 29 -13.98 -13.58 -23.59
C GLY A 29 -14.21 -14.97 -22.98
N ASP A 30 -13.95 -16.01 -23.77
CA ASP A 30 -14.17 -17.42 -23.40
C ASP A 30 -13.05 -18.00 -22.50
N ILE A 31 -12.14 -17.17 -22.02
CA ILE A 31 -11.00 -17.61 -21.20
C ILE A 31 -11.40 -17.68 -19.74
N ILE A 32 -11.40 -18.90 -19.17
CA ILE A 32 -11.60 -19.10 -17.74
C ILE A 32 -10.29 -18.77 -17.01
N GLY A 33 -10.29 -17.68 -16.24
CA GLY A 33 -9.17 -17.34 -15.38
C GLY A 33 -9.24 -15.93 -14.79
N PHE A 34 -8.25 -15.63 -13.96
CA PHE A 34 -8.05 -14.31 -13.38
C PHE A 34 -6.62 -13.83 -13.66
N LYS A 35 -6.48 -12.53 -13.88
CA LYS A 35 -5.19 -11.83 -13.93
C LYS A 35 -5.02 -11.03 -12.66
N LEU A 36 -3.83 -11.09 -12.06
CA LEU A 36 -3.44 -10.16 -11.01
C LEU A 36 -3.03 -8.84 -11.63
N GLU A 37 -3.69 -7.76 -11.23
CA GLU A 37 -3.34 -6.39 -11.61
C GLU A 37 -2.79 -5.63 -10.42
N ALA A 38 -1.80 -4.78 -10.71
CA ALA A 38 -1.19 -3.87 -9.77
C ALA A 38 -1.48 -2.44 -10.24
N MET A 39 -2.13 -1.65 -9.40
CA MET A 39 -2.51 -0.27 -9.70
C MET A 39 -1.90 0.66 -8.66
N PRO A 40 -0.91 1.51 -9.02
CA PRO A 40 -0.39 2.53 -8.12
C PRO A 40 -1.53 3.45 -7.66
N LEU A 41 -1.63 3.65 -6.35
CA LEU A 41 -2.72 4.41 -5.74
C LEU A 41 -2.27 5.82 -5.36
N ASP A 42 -1.18 5.92 -4.62
CA ASP A 42 -0.64 7.20 -4.16
C ASP A 42 0.86 7.11 -3.85
N PHE A 43 1.53 8.25 -3.93
CA PHE A 43 2.92 8.47 -3.53
C PHE A 43 2.98 9.69 -2.63
N VAL A 44 3.14 9.45 -1.33
CA VAL A 44 3.16 10.53 -0.34
C VAL A 44 4.57 10.76 0.16
N ARG A 45 4.98 12.03 0.22
CA ARG A 45 6.20 12.41 0.91
C ARG A 45 5.91 12.42 2.41
N LEU A 46 6.70 11.66 3.16
CA LEU A 46 6.63 11.58 4.61
C LEU A 46 7.41 12.75 5.22
N GLU A 47 6.79 13.44 6.18
CA GLU A 47 7.43 14.55 6.89
C GLU A 47 8.31 14.08 8.06
N GLN A 48 8.06 12.86 8.54
CA GLN A 48 8.81 12.23 9.62
C GLN A 48 9.57 11.01 9.10
N SER A 49 10.64 10.63 9.80
CA SER A 49 11.30 9.34 9.57
C SER A 49 10.33 8.19 9.83
N HIS A 50 10.56 7.04 9.20
CA HIS A 50 9.70 5.84 9.14
C HIS A 50 9.33 5.23 10.51
N ARG A 51 8.66 5.96 11.40
CA ARG A 51 8.11 5.44 12.66
C ARG A 51 6.82 4.69 12.34
N GLY A 52 6.67 3.49 12.88
CA GLY A 52 5.51 2.63 12.61
C GLY A 52 4.17 3.31 12.85
N GLU A 53 4.02 4.05 13.96
CA GLU A 53 2.81 4.81 14.30
C GLU A 53 2.45 5.85 13.22
N TYR A 54 3.43 6.65 12.80
CA TYR A 54 3.21 7.66 11.76
C TYR A 54 2.88 7.04 10.39
N LEU A 55 3.49 5.89 10.08
CA LEU A 55 3.13 5.13 8.89
C LEU A 55 1.70 4.61 8.98
N ALA A 56 1.25 4.14 10.14
CA ALA A 56 -0.11 3.66 10.35
C ALA A 56 -1.14 4.78 10.12
N GLU A 57 -0.91 5.96 10.71
CA GLU A 57 -1.76 7.14 10.50
C GLU A 57 -1.82 7.54 9.02
N THR A 58 -0.67 7.55 8.34
CA THR A 58 -0.58 7.91 6.92
C THR A 58 -1.32 6.89 6.05
N VAL A 59 -1.14 5.60 6.31
CA VAL A 59 -1.83 4.50 5.60
C VAL A 59 -3.33 4.59 5.84
N GLN A 60 -3.77 4.83 7.08
CA GLN A 60 -5.18 5.00 7.40
C GLN A 60 -5.78 6.17 6.59
N ALA A 61 -5.10 7.31 6.54
CA ALA A 61 -5.55 8.47 5.77
C ALA A 61 -5.70 8.16 4.26
N ILE A 62 -4.78 7.38 3.67
CA ILE A 62 -4.87 6.93 2.28
C ILE A 62 -6.07 5.99 2.10
N VAL A 63 -6.25 5.02 2.99
CA VAL A 63 -7.38 4.06 2.94
C VAL A 63 -8.72 4.78 3.03
N GLU A 64 -8.83 5.81 3.89
CA GLU A 64 -10.03 6.63 4.03
C GLU A 64 -10.26 7.52 2.81
N LYS A 65 -9.23 8.22 2.32
CA LYS A 65 -9.27 9.08 1.12
C LYS A 65 -9.83 8.34 -0.10
N PHE A 66 -9.44 7.08 -0.29
CA PHE A 66 -9.89 6.27 -1.43
C PHE A 66 -11.07 5.34 -1.12
N GLY A 67 -11.65 5.40 0.08
CA GLY A 67 -12.82 4.59 0.45
C GLY A 67 -12.56 3.07 0.39
N LEU A 68 -11.38 2.63 0.84
CA LEU A 68 -10.90 1.25 0.72
C LEU A 68 -11.08 0.42 2.00
N LYS A 69 -11.51 1.04 3.10
CA LYS A 69 -11.54 0.45 4.45
C LYS A 69 -12.11 -0.98 4.51
N ASN A 70 -13.23 -1.23 3.83
CA ASN A 70 -13.91 -2.53 3.84
C ASN A 70 -13.61 -3.39 2.60
N LYS A 71 -12.62 -3.01 1.79
CA LYS A 71 -12.26 -3.69 0.53
C LYS A 71 -10.91 -4.40 0.61
N ILE A 72 -10.08 -4.04 1.58
CA ILE A 72 -8.73 -4.58 1.76
C ILE A 72 -8.81 -5.93 2.49
N CYS A 73 -8.28 -6.98 1.86
CA CYS A 73 -8.22 -8.34 2.40
C CYS A 73 -6.91 -8.62 3.13
N GLY A 74 -5.90 -7.77 2.93
CA GLY A 74 -4.58 -7.92 3.54
C GLY A 74 -3.62 -6.84 3.07
N ILE A 75 -2.54 -6.69 3.82
CA ILE A 75 -1.48 -5.72 3.55
C ILE A 75 -0.20 -6.49 3.18
N VAL A 76 0.51 -6.02 2.16
CA VAL A 76 1.78 -6.60 1.70
C VAL A 76 2.87 -5.55 1.90
N THR A 77 3.89 -5.89 2.67
CA THR A 77 5.02 -5.00 2.98
C THR A 77 6.33 -5.78 2.95
N ASN A 78 7.47 -5.08 2.95
CA ASN A 78 8.77 -5.71 3.15
C ASN A 78 8.98 -6.11 4.64
N ASN A 79 10.04 -6.86 4.93
CA ASN A 79 10.33 -7.34 6.29
C ASN A 79 11.07 -6.28 7.15
N ALA A 80 10.51 -5.06 7.22
CA ALA A 80 11.03 -3.99 8.07
C ALA A 80 10.31 -3.97 9.44
N THR A 81 11.06 -3.79 10.53
CA THR A 81 10.51 -3.78 11.90
C THR A 81 9.45 -2.71 12.14
N ASN A 82 9.54 -1.58 11.44
CA ASN A 82 8.54 -0.51 11.53
C ASN A 82 7.20 -0.91 10.91
N ASN A 83 7.16 -1.86 9.97
CA ASN A 83 5.92 -2.37 9.40
C ASN A 83 5.15 -3.23 10.40
N GLN A 84 5.86 -3.95 11.27
CA GLN A 84 5.23 -4.69 12.37
C GLN A 84 4.46 -3.73 13.27
N ARG A 85 5.11 -2.65 13.71
CA ARG A 85 4.46 -1.58 14.50
C ARG A 85 3.36 -0.81 13.79
N MET A 86 3.37 -0.80 12.46
CA MET A 86 2.32 -0.17 11.66
C MET A 86 1.04 -1.03 11.63
N ILE A 87 1.19 -2.34 11.77
CA ILE A 87 0.09 -3.32 11.70
C ILE A 87 -0.46 -3.67 13.09
N ASP A 88 0.41 -3.68 14.11
CA ASP A 88 0.05 -3.93 15.53
C ASP A 88 -0.91 -2.87 16.09
#